data_AF-A0A6P6UJV9-F1
#
_entry.id   AF-A0A6P6UJV9-F1
#
_cell.length_a   1.000
_cell.length_b   1.000
_cell.length_c   1.000
_cell.angle_alpha   90.00
_cell.angle_beta   90.00
_cell.angle_gamma   90.00
#
_symmetry.space_group_name_H-M   'P 1'
#
loop_
_entity.id
_entity.type
_entity.pdbx_description
1 polymer ?
#
loop_
_entity_poly.entity_id
_entity_poly.type
_entity_poly.pdbx_seq_one_letter_code
_entity_poly.pdbx_strand_id
1 'polypeptide(L)'
;MSGVWVFRNNGVIQLVDNPAAEQGDARNGTRRKALVHLPSGQVISSYSYLENILNGLGWERYHDGDPDLFQFHKHSSIDLISLPRDFSKFNSVYMYDIVVKNPNIFHVRDI
;
A
#
# COMPACT_ATOMS: atom_id res chain seq x y z
N MET A 1 -2.45 12.21 -2.78
CA MET A 1 -3.53 12.82 -1.98
C MET A 1 -3.07 12.89 -0.52
N SER A 2 -2.24 13.88 -0.18
CA SER A 2 -1.65 14.01 1.17
C SER A 2 -1.74 15.47 1.62
N GLY A 3 -2.63 15.77 2.56
CA GLY A 3 -2.85 17.12 3.07
C GLY A 3 -3.41 17.07 4.49
N VAL A 4 -3.14 18.12 5.27
CA VAL A 4 -3.70 18.27 6.61
C VAL A 4 -4.90 19.21 6.51
N TRP A 5 -6.03 18.78 7.05
CA TRP A 5 -7.19 19.66 7.19
C TRP A 5 -6.93 20.66 8.30
N VAL A 6 -6.87 21.94 7.95
CA VAL A 6 -6.68 23.03 8.91
C VAL A 6 -7.98 23.78 9.08
N PHE A 7 -8.43 23.91 10.32
CA PHE A 7 -9.56 24.76 10.68
C PHE A 7 -9.05 26.19 10.93
N ARG A 8 -9.51 27.14 10.11
CA ARG A 8 -9.17 28.55 10.30
C ARG A 8 -10.19 29.21 11.22
N ASN A 9 -9.76 30.23 11.96
CA ASN A 9 -10.59 30.96 12.93
C ASN A 9 -11.80 31.70 12.31
N ASN A 10 -11.90 31.75 10.97
CA ASN A 10 -13.06 32.26 10.23
C ASN A 10 -14.09 31.17 9.88
N GLY A 11 -13.96 29.96 10.45
CA GLY A 11 -14.92 28.87 10.27
C GLY A 11 -14.76 28.05 9.00
N VAL A 12 -13.74 28.33 8.18
CA VAL A 12 -13.49 27.61 6.92
C VAL A 12 -12.49 26.49 7.14
N ILE A 13 -12.82 25.29 6.65
CA ILE A 13 -11.89 24.15 6.60
C ILE A 13 -11.16 24.17 5.26
N GLN A 14 -9.83 24.20 5.29
CA GLN A 14 -9.00 24.15 4.09
C GLN A 14 -8.10 22.93 4.13
N LEU A 15 -8.11 22.14 3.05
CA LEU A 15 -7.09 21.12 2.83
C LEU A 15 -5.79 21.83 2.43
N VAL A 16 -4.77 21.74 3.29
CA VAL A 16 -3.46 22.32 3.01
C VAL A 16 -2.53 21.19 2.59
N ASP A 17 -1.92 21.33 1.42
CA ASP A 17 -0.90 20.40 0.94
C ASP A 17 0.26 20.35 1.93
N ASN A 18 0.56 19.16 2.43
CA ASN A 18 1.66 18.97 3.37
C ASN A 18 2.90 18.51 2.58
N PRO A 19 3.88 19.39 2.31
CA PRO A 19 5.10 19.00 1.59
C PRO A 19 5.94 18.00 2.38
N ALA A 20 5.72 17.83 3.69
CA ALA A 20 6.37 16.81 4.50
C ALA A 20 5.70 15.43 4.40
N ALA A 21 4.46 15.36 3.93
CA ALA A 21 3.74 14.09 3.84
C ALA A 21 3.89 13.41 2.47
N GLU A 22 4.24 14.15 1.42
CA GLU A 22 4.81 13.58 0.19
C GLU A 22 6.31 13.27 0.33
N GLN A 23 6.98 13.89 1.31
CA GLN A 23 8.41 13.70 1.60
C GLN A 23 8.68 12.86 2.86
N GLY A 24 7.67 12.14 3.37
CA GLY A 24 7.83 11.25 4.53
C GLY A 24 8.84 10.11 4.28
N ASP A 25 9.01 9.72 3.01
CA ASP A 25 10.02 8.74 2.58
C ASP A 25 11.34 9.39 2.08
N ALA A 26 11.36 10.71 1.83
CA ALA A 26 12.50 11.37 1.17
C ALA A 26 13.33 12.29 2.09
N ARG A 27 12.76 12.85 3.17
CA ARG A 27 13.44 13.82 4.05
C ARG A 27 14.10 13.24 5.27
N ASN A 28 13.80 11.99 5.58
CA ASN A 28 14.48 11.27 6.64
C ASN A 28 15.38 10.24 5.93
N GLY A 29 16.56 9.94 6.44
CA GLY A 29 17.39 8.84 5.93
C GLY A 29 16.75 7.48 6.23
N THR A 30 15.46 7.33 5.94
CA THR A 30 14.56 6.26 6.31
C THR A 30 14.91 5.02 5.52
N ARG A 31 15.55 4.09 6.24
CA ARG A 31 15.58 2.65 5.97
C ARG A 31 14.47 2.26 5.00
N ARG A 32 14.84 1.81 3.80
CA ARG A 32 13.87 1.43 2.78
C ARG A 32 13.02 0.33 3.40
N LYS A 33 11.69 0.46 3.39
CA LYS A 33 10.83 -0.62 3.86
C LYS A 33 10.72 -1.70 2.78
N ALA A 34 10.70 -2.97 3.17
CA ALA A 34 10.41 -4.10 2.32
C ALA A 34 9.22 -4.88 2.85
N LEU A 35 8.30 -5.23 1.96
CA LEU A 35 7.32 -6.27 2.21
C LEU A 35 7.99 -7.64 2.08
N VAL A 36 7.84 -8.49 3.08
CA VAL A 36 8.44 -9.83 3.15
C VAL A 36 7.35 -10.87 3.27
N HIS A 37 7.46 -11.93 2.48
CA HIS A 37 6.62 -13.11 2.60
C HIS A 37 7.17 -14.05 3.68
N LEU A 38 6.48 -14.12 4.82
CA LEU A 38 6.94 -14.79 6.04
C LEU A 38 7.29 -16.27 5.82
N PRO A 39 6.46 -17.11 5.17
CA PRO A 39 6.79 -18.52 4.94
C PRO A 39 8.11 -18.76 4.19
N SER A 40 8.47 -17.86 3.25
CA SER A 40 9.66 -18.02 2.41
C SER A 40 10.86 -17.17 2.85
N GLY A 41 10.64 -16.16 3.69
CA GLY A 41 11.62 -15.13 4.03
C GLY A 41 12.01 -14.19 2.89
N GLN A 42 11.42 -14.33 1.70
CA GLN A 42 11.75 -13.55 0.50
C GLN A 42 11.10 -12.16 0.53
N VAL A 43 11.81 -11.17 0.00
CA VAL A 43 11.28 -9.82 -0.24
C VAL A 43 10.38 -9.85 -1.47
N ILE A 44 9.23 -9.20 -1.39
CA ILE A 44 8.38 -8.95 -2.55
C ILE A 44 9.04 -7.89 -3.42
N SER A 45 9.55 -8.31 -4.58
CA SER A 45 10.29 -7.47 -5.52
C SER A 45 9.54 -7.16 -6.82
N SER A 46 8.37 -7.77 -7.03
CA SER A 46 7.51 -7.52 -8.20
C SER A 46 6.07 -7.86 -7.89
N TYR A 47 5.14 -7.28 -8.67
CA TYR A 47 3.74 -7.64 -8.51
C TYR A 47 3.40 -9.05 -9.00
N SER A 48 4.11 -9.59 -9.99
CA SER A 48 3.88 -10.97 -10.43
C SER A 48 4.16 -11.96 -9.29
N TYR A 49 5.20 -11.70 -8.48
CA TYR A 49 5.48 -12.53 -7.31
C TYR A 49 4.43 -12.35 -6.21
N LEU A 50 4.02 -11.11 -5.93
CA LEU A 50 2.95 -10.82 -4.97
C LEU A 50 1.63 -11.48 -5.38
N GLU A 51 1.24 -11.35 -6.64
CA GLU A 51 0.03 -11.92 -7.23
C GLU A 51 -0.01 -13.44 -7.11
N ASN A 52 1.10 -14.12 -7.40
CA ASN A 52 1.17 -15.57 -7.22
C ASN A 52 0.89 -16.00 -5.77
N ILE A 53 1.42 -15.26 -4.79
CA ILE A 53 1.15 -15.53 -3.37
C ILE A 53 -0.31 -15.22 -3.03
N LEU A 54 -0.80 -14.05 -3.42
CA LEU A 54 -2.18 -13.60 -3.16
C LEU A 54 -3.22 -14.56 -3.78
N ASN A 55 -2.97 -15.05 -4.99
CA ASN A 55 -3.80 -16.08 -5.63
C ASN A 55 -3.88 -17.36 -4.79
N GLY A 56 -2.75 -17.81 -4.24
CA GLY A 56 -2.71 -18.95 -3.31
C GLY A 56 -3.49 -18.73 -2.00
N LEU A 57 -3.78 -17.47 -1.65
CA LEU A 57 -4.59 -17.08 -0.48
C LEU A 57 -6.06 -16.78 -0.83
N GLY A 58 -6.45 -16.99 -2.09
CA GLY A 58 -7.82 -16.77 -2.59
C GLY A 58 -8.14 -15.33 -2.96
N TRP A 59 -7.13 -14.49 -3.20
CA TRP A 59 -7.32 -13.19 -3.83
C TRP A 59 -7.32 -13.33 -5.35
N GLU A 60 -8.11 -12.50 -6.02
CA GLU A 60 -8.21 -12.51 -7.47
C GLU A 60 -8.12 -11.09 -8.02
N ARG A 61 -7.66 -10.99 -9.27
CA ARG A 61 -7.61 -9.72 -10.00
C ARG A 61 -8.99 -9.09 -10.07
N TYR A 62 -9.07 -7.82 -9.66
CA TYR A 62 -10.28 -7.01 -9.82
C TYR A 62 -10.08 -6.03 -10.97
N HIS A 63 -10.85 -6.22 -12.04
CA HIS A 63 -10.74 -5.44 -13.29
C HIS A 63 -11.78 -4.32 -13.41
N ASP A 64 -12.88 -4.39 -12.65
CA ASP A 64 -14.00 -3.43 -12.74
C ASP A 64 -13.76 -2.16 -11.90
N GLY A 65 -12.55 -1.99 -11.36
CA GLY A 65 -12.17 -0.85 -10.54
C GLY A 65 -11.49 0.26 -11.32
N ASP A 66 -10.62 1.02 -10.66
CA ASP A 66 -9.89 2.11 -11.28
C ASP A 66 -8.85 1.55 -12.27
N PRO A 67 -8.91 1.89 -13.58
CA PRO A 67 -7.97 1.40 -14.59
C PRO A 67 -6.50 1.73 -14.30
N ASP A 68 -6.24 2.81 -13.56
CA ASP A 68 -4.91 3.29 -13.19
C ASP A 68 -4.34 2.56 -11.95
N LEU A 69 -5.14 1.68 -11.33
CA LEU A 69 -4.74 0.87 -10.19
C LEU A 69 -4.57 -0.60 -10.56
N PHE A 70 -3.85 -1.29 -9.69
CA PHE A 70 -3.63 -2.72 -9.75
C PHE A 70 -4.27 -3.38 -8.55
N GLN A 71 -5.51 -3.85 -8.73
CA GLN A 71 -6.39 -4.20 -7.63
C GLN A 71 -6.62 -5.71 -7.51
N PHE A 72 -6.85 -6.15 -6.28
CA PHE A 72 -7.25 -7.51 -5.95
C PHE A 72 -8.44 -7.48 -5.01
N HIS A 73 -9.40 -8.37 -5.25
CA HIS A 73 -10.52 -8.61 -4.35
C HIS A 73 -10.43 -10.02 -3.77
N LYS A 74 -11.08 -10.26 -2.64
CA LYS A 74 -11.18 -11.59 -2.04
C LYS A 74 -12.64 -12.00 -1.99
N HIS A 75 -13.06 -13.02 -2.73
CA HIS A 75 -14.48 -13.37 -2.84
C HIS A 75 -15.15 -13.71 -1.49
N SER A 76 -14.37 -14.22 -0.53
CA SER A 76 -14.84 -14.55 0.81
C SER A 76 -15.03 -13.34 1.74
N SER A 77 -14.66 -12.13 1.32
CA SER A 77 -14.80 -10.91 2.13
C SER A 77 -15.09 -9.68 1.26
N ILE A 78 -15.27 -8.53 1.90
CA ILE A 78 -15.43 -7.24 1.23
C ILE A 78 -14.09 -6.52 1.01
N ASP A 79 -12.97 -7.23 1.23
CA ASP A 79 -11.65 -6.61 1.20
C ASP A 79 -11.17 -6.38 -0.23
N LEU A 80 -10.52 -5.24 -0.43
CA LEU A 80 -9.90 -4.81 -1.68
C LEU A 80 -8.48 -4.31 -1.41
N ILE A 81 -7.48 -4.91 -2.05
CA ILE A 81 -6.11 -4.39 -2.07
C ILE A 81 -5.96 -3.52 -3.32
N SER A 82 -5.54 -2.28 -3.16
CA SER A 82 -5.35 -1.34 -4.27
C SER A 82 -3.91 -0.86 -4.34
N LEU A 83 -3.21 -1.23 -5.42
CA LEU A 83 -1.79 -0.91 -5.61
C LEU A 83 -1.61 0.04 -6.81
N PRO A 84 -0.52 0.81 -6.86
CA PRO A 84 -0.18 1.54 -8.08
C PRO A 84 0.16 0.54 -9.20
N ARG A 85 -0.07 0.90 -10.46
CA ARG A 85 0.36 0.08 -11.61
C ARG A 85 1.86 -0.08 -11.72
N ASP A 86 2.58 0.98 -11.36
CA ASP A 86 4.04 1.01 -11.36
C ASP A 86 4.58 0.59 -10.00
N PHE A 87 5.33 -0.51 -9.96
CA PHE A 87 5.96 -1.03 -8.75
C PHE A 87 6.94 -0.04 -8.13
N SER A 88 7.52 0.90 -8.90
CA SER A 88 8.40 1.94 -8.36
C SER A 88 7.69 2.86 -7.35
N LYS A 89 6.36 2.96 -7.44
CA LYS A 89 5.49 3.75 -6.55
C LYS A 89 4.98 2.94 -5.36
N PHE A 90 5.35 1.66 -5.24
CA PHE A 90 4.93 0.79 -4.16
C PHE A 90 5.67 1.13 -2.85
N ASN A 91 5.07 2.02 -2.07
CA ASN A 91 5.56 2.48 -0.77
C ASN A 91 4.94 1.72 0.42
N SER A 92 5.35 2.10 1.63
CA SER A 92 4.95 1.45 2.88
C SER A 92 3.44 1.47 3.15
N VAL A 93 2.70 2.47 2.67
CA VAL A 93 1.23 2.54 2.85
C VAL A 93 0.56 1.33 2.22
N TYR A 94 0.95 0.99 0.99
CA TYR A 94 0.44 -0.19 0.30
C TYR A 94 0.92 -1.50 0.94
N MET A 95 2.16 -1.52 1.44
CA MET A 95 2.70 -2.70 2.14
C MET A 95 1.90 -3.02 3.40
N TYR A 96 1.58 -2.00 4.22
CA TYR A 96 0.81 -2.20 5.45
C TYR A 96 -0.64 -2.59 5.18
N ASP A 97 -1.27 -2.06 4.11
CA ASP A 97 -2.61 -2.51 3.70
C ASP A 97 -2.65 -4.03 3.43
N ILE A 98 -1.64 -4.55 2.71
CA ILE A 98 -1.49 -6.00 2.46
C ILE A 98 -1.32 -6.78 3.77
N VAL A 99 -0.49 -6.29 4.70
CA VAL A 99 -0.24 -6.94 6.00
C VAL A 99 -1.51 -7.01 6.84
N VAL A 100 -2.29 -5.93 6.91
CA VAL A 100 -3.55 -5.91 7.68
C VAL A 100 -4.55 -6.90 7.10
N LYS A 101 -4.63 -7.02 5.77
CA LYS A 101 -5.56 -7.93 5.08
C LYS A 101 -5.11 -9.39 5.04
N ASN A 102 -3.83 -9.64 5.27
CA ASN A 102 -3.23 -10.98 5.23
C ASN A 102 -2.29 -11.18 6.44
N PRO A 103 -2.84 -11.16 7.67
CA PRO A 103 -2.06 -11.26 8.88
C PRO A 103 -1.29 -12.59 8.92
N ASN A 104 -0.10 -12.58 9.49
CA ASN A 104 0.81 -13.74 9.61
C ASN A 104 1.36 -14.30 8.28
N ILE A 105 0.99 -13.73 7.13
CA ILE A 105 1.58 -14.11 5.83
C ILE A 105 2.66 -13.11 5.39
N PHE A 106 2.45 -11.83 5.68
CA PHE A 106 3.38 -10.77 5.32
C PHE A 106 3.83 -9.95 6.53
N HIS A 107 5.00 -9.34 6.41
CA HIS A 107 5.51 -8.35 7.35
C HIS A 107 6.29 -7.26 6.61
N VAL A 108 6.31 -6.05 7.17
CA VAL A 108 7.11 -4.93 6.65
C VAL A 108 8.35 -4.74 7.52
N ARG A 109 9.53 -4.93 6.94
CA ARG A 109 10.82 -4.74 7.62
C ARG A 109 11.58 -3.54 7.08
N ASP A 110 12.48 -3.01 7.89
CA ASP A 110 13.53 -2.11 7.44
C ASP A 110 14.60 -2.86 6.63
N ILE A 111 15.12 -2.23 5.59
CA ILE A 111 16.28 -2.64 4.76
C ILE A 111 17.47 -1.73 5.08
#